data_AF-A0A945V7J5-F1
#
_entry.id   AF-A0A945V7J5-F1
#
_cell.length_a   1.000
_cell.length_b   1.000
_cell.length_c   1.000
_cell.angle_alpha   90.00
_cell.angle_beta   90.00
_cell.angle_gamma   90.00
#
_symmetry.space_group_name_H-M   'P 1'
#
loop_
_entity.id
_entity.type
_entity.pdbx_description
1 polymer ?
#
loop_
_entity_poly.entity_id
_entity_poly.type
_entity_poly.pdbx_seq_one_letter_code
_entity_poly.pdbx_strand_id
1 'polypeptide(L)'
;MFRHHATQLLKIMGLSGEVPSAILPDEISVALSRAREHPSLKDSLKDENKPTNNDNNIDLNTRAKPLFDLLERAKSRNCEVMWR
;
A
#
# COMPACT_ATOMS: atom_id res chain seq x y z
N MET A 1 1.87 6.52 -14.26
CA MET A 1 2.95 6.08 -13.36
C MET A 1 2.48 5.61 -11.97
N PHE A 2 1.42 6.18 -11.36
CA PHE A 2 0.94 5.76 -10.02
C PHE A 2 0.21 4.41 -9.96
N ARG A 3 -0.49 4.01 -11.03
CA ARG A 3 -1.28 2.77 -11.08
C ARG A 3 -0.45 1.51 -10.79
N HIS A 4 0.78 1.43 -11.31
CA HIS A 4 1.63 0.25 -11.11
C HIS A 4 2.00 0.03 -9.62
N HIS A 5 2.38 1.11 -8.94
CA HIS A 5 2.70 1.09 -7.51
C HIS A 5 1.46 0.79 -6.66
N ALA A 6 0.30 1.35 -7.03
CA ALA A 6 -0.97 1.08 -6.36
C ALA A 6 -1.40 -0.39 -6.52
N THR A 7 -1.38 -0.94 -7.74
CA THR A 7 -1.69 -2.35 -8.00
C THR A 7 -0.73 -3.29 -7.27
N GLN A 8 0.56 -2.94 -7.17
CA GLN A 8 1.53 -3.71 -6.39
C GLN A 8 1.19 -3.70 -4.89
N LEU A 9 0.84 -2.54 -4.32
CA LEU A 9 0.40 -2.42 -2.92
C LEU A 9 -0.88 -3.23 -2.64
N LEU A 10 -1.85 -3.18 -3.56
CA LEU A 10 -3.08 -3.96 -3.45
C LEU A 10 -2.80 -5.47 -3.46
N LYS A 11 -1.89 -5.94 -4.33
CA LYS A 11 -1.46 -7.35 -4.34
C LYS A 11 -0.79 -7.76 -3.03
N ILE A 12 0.05 -6.89 -2.48
CA ILE A 12 0.70 -7.10 -1.17
C ILE A 12 -0.33 -7.21 -0.04
N MET A 13 -1.43 -6.45 -0.11
CA MET A 13 -2.56 -6.55 0.83
C MET A 13 -3.37 -7.85 0.70
N GLY A 14 -3.09 -8.67 -0.32
CA GLY A 14 -3.86 -9.87 -0.64
C GLY A 14 -5.12 -9.59 -1.46
N LEU A 15 -5.20 -8.43 -2.12
CA LEU A 15 -6.27 -8.05 -3.04
C LEU A 15 -5.85 -8.36 -4.48
N SER A 16 -6.80 -8.52 -5.40
CA SER A 16 -6.52 -8.84 -6.82
C SER A 16 -5.69 -7.78 -7.55
N GLY A 17 -5.58 -6.56 -7.01
CA GLY A 17 -4.90 -5.43 -7.65
C GLY A 17 -5.67 -4.82 -8.81
N GLU A 18 -6.94 -5.19 -8.96
CA GLU A 18 -7.84 -4.68 -9.98
C GLU A 18 -8.35 -3.27 -9.64
N VAL A 19 -8.64 -2.51 -10.69
CA VAL A 19 -9.18 -1.16 -10.64
C VAL A 19 -10.21 -1.08 -11.77
N PRO A 20 -11.52 -0.91 -11.48
CA PRO A 20 -12.13 -0.59 -10.18
C PRO A 20 -12.16 -1.77 -9.18
N SER A 21 -12.06 -1.48 -7.89
CA SER A 21 -12.23 -2.47 -6.82
C SER A 21 -12.66 -1.81 -5.50
N ALA A 22 -13.01 -2.63 -4.51
CA ALA A 22 -13.51 -2.20 -3.21
C ALA A 22 -12.98 -3.11 -2.10
N ILE A 23 -12.86 -2.55 -0.90
CA ILE A 23 -12.55 -3.30 0.32
C ILE A 23 -13.58 -2.98 1.40
N LEU A 24 -14.13 -4.04 1.99
CA LEU A 24 -15.09 -3.97 3.09
C LEU A 24 -14.35 -3.65 4.41
N PRO A 25 -15.00 -2.96 5.36
CA PRO A 25 -14.37 -2.57 6.62
C PRO A 25 -13.83 -3.76 7.43
N ASP A 26 -14.43 -4.95 7.30
CA ASP A 26 -13.97 -6.18 7.94
C ASP A 26 -12.63 -6.65 7.35
N GLU A 27 -12.52 -6.63 6.02
CA GLU A 27 -11.34 -7.02 5.25
C GLU A 27 -10.17 -6.02 5.40
N ILE A 28 -10.44 -4.75 5.74
CA ILE A 28 -9.40 -3.73 5.94
C ILE A 28 -8.38 -4.17 6.99
N SER A 29 -8.83 -4.80 8.08
CA SER A 29 -7.93 -5.25 9.15
C SER A 29 -6.94 -6.30 8.64
N VAL A 30 -7.43 -7.24 7.83
CA VAL A 30 -6.62 -8.32 7.25
C VAL A 30 -5.65 -7.76 6.22
N ALA A 31 -6.11 -6.85 5.36
CA ALA A 31 -5.28 -6.17 4.37
C ALA A 31 -4.15 -5.36 5.01
N LEU A 32 -4.42 -4.63 6.09
CA LEU A 32 -3.41 -3.87 6.83
C LEU A 32 -2.35 -4.77 7.46
N SER A 33 -2.74 -5.89 8.07
CA SER A 33 -1.79 -6.84 8.64
C SER A 33 -0.88 -7.43 7.57
N ARG A 34 -1.47 -7.95 6.48
CA ARG A 34 -0.70 -8.52 5.35
C ARG A 34 0.30 -7.54 4.75
N ALA A 35 -0.12 -6.29 4.58
CA ALA A 35 0.77 -5.27 4.05
C ALA A 35 1.89 -4.88 5.03
N ARG A 36 1.61 -4.78 6.34
CA ARG A 36 2.65 -4.51 7.34
C ARG A 36 3.64 -5.67 7.48
N GLU A 37 3.19 -6.91 7.26
CA GLU A 37 4.04 -8.10 7.35
C GLU A 37 4.93 -8.31 6.12
N HIS A 38 4.54 -7.76 4.96
CA HIS A 38 5.22 -8.00 3.69
C HIS A 38 6.66 -7.44 3.66
N PRO A 39 7.66 -8.25 3.26
CA PRO A 39 9.06 -7.87 3.29
C PRO A 39 9.38 -6.67 2.38
N SER A 40 8.72 -6.53 1.23
CA SER A 40 8.93 -5.39 0.32
C SER A 40 8.63 -4.00 0.91
N LEU A 41 7.86 -3.93 2.00
CA LEU A 41 7.64 -2.68 2.73
C LEU A 41 8.62 -2.52 3.90
N LYS A 42 9.20 -3.60 4.40
CA LYS A 42 10.24 -3.61 5.45
C LYS A 42 11.65 -3.38 4.90
N ASP A 43 11.95 -3.84 3.68
CA ASP A 43 13.30 -3.86 3.10
C ASP A 43 13.80 -2.49 2.60
N SER A 44 12.93 -1.49 2.38
CA SER A 44 13.36 -0.11 2.01
C SER A 44 14.23 0.57 3.08
N LEU A 45 14.36 0.01 4.29
CA LEU A 45 15.26 0.52 5.32
C LEU A 45 16.73 0.10 5.13
N LYS A 46 17.05 -0.74 4.14
CA LYS A 46 18.38 -1.38 4.03
C LYS A 46 19.22 -0.99 2.82
N ASP A 47 18.71 -0.22 1.86
CA ASP A 47 19.47 0.20 0.67
C ASP A 47 19.93 1.66 0.75
N GLU A 48 20.73 1.99 1.78
CA GLU A 48 21.47 3.27 1.85
C GLU A 48 22.79 3.24 1.05
N ASN A 49 22.97 2.34 0.09
CA ASN A 49 24.24 2.21 -0.64
C ASN A 49 24.07 1.88 -2.13
N LYS A 50 23.49 2.81 -2.90
CA LYS A 50 23.82 2.97 -4.32
C LYS A 50 23.51 4.38 -4.83
N PRO A 51 24.52 5.22 -5.11
CA PRO A 51 24.30 6.49 -5.79
C PRO A 51 24.20 6.19 -7.29
N THR A 52 22.98 6.14 -7.82
CA THR A 52 22.75 6.27 -9.27
C THR A 52 21.50 7.11 -9.49
N ASN A 53 21.73 8.42 -9.55
CA ASN A 53 21.18 9.32 -10.55
C ASN A 53 19.70 9.09 -10.94
N ASN A 54 18.78 9.12 -9.96
CA ASN A 54 17.36 9.21 -10.25
C ASN A 54 16.62 9.89 -9.08
N ASP A 55 16.72 11.22 -9.06
CA ASP A 55 16.28 12.18 -8.02
C ASP A 55 14.78 12.14 -7.64
N ASN A 56 13.98 11.17 -8.11
CA ASN A 56 12.53 11.17 -7.92
C ASN A 56 11.91 9.80 -7.61
N ASN A 57 12.71 8.76 -7.31
CA ASN A 57 12.13 7.45 -7.01
C ASN A 57 11.76 7.32 -5.54
N ILE A 58 10.63 7.94 -5.15
CA ILE A 58 10.06 7.79 -3.81
C ILE A 58 9.82 6.31 -3.53
N ASP A 59 10.37 5.79 -2.43
CA ASP A 59 10.20 4.42 -1.97
C ASP A 59 8.73 3.98 -1.89
N LEU A 60 8.49 2.70 -2.18
CA LEU A 60 7.16 2.10 -2.08
C LEU A 60 6.56 2.26 -0.68
N ASN A 61 7.39 2.14 0.37
CA ASN A 61 6.96 2.35 1.76
C ASN A 61 6.43 3.77 1.99
N THR A 62 7.17 4.78 1.53
CA THR A 62 6.76 6.18 1.67
C THR A 62 5.44 6.45 0.93
N ARG A 63 5.22 5.82 -0.23
CA ARG A 63 3.95 5.92 -0.99
C ARG A 63 2.79 5.14 -0.37
N ALA A 64 3.05 4.12 0.45
CA ALA A 64 2.04 3.30 1.09
C ALA A 64 1.38 3.98 2.31
N LYS A 65 2.10 4.90 2.96
CA LYS A 65 1.62 5.66 4.13
C LYS A 65 0.23 6.29 3.97
N PRO A 66 -0.07 7.08 2.92
CA PRO A 66 -1.40 7.69 2.76
C PRO A 66 -2.52 6.64 2.58
N LEU A 67 -2.22 5.51 1.95
CA LEU A 67 -3.18 4.41 1.80
C LEU A 67 -3.47 3.75 3.16
N PHE A 68 -2.43 3.54 3.98
CA PHE A 68 -2.59 2.98 5.32
C PHE A 68 -3.39 3.90 6.25
N ASP A 69 -3.09 5.20 6.24
CA ASP A 69 -3.82 6.19 7.04
C ASP A 69 -5.30 6.26 6.61
N LEU A 70 -5.58 6.21 5.30
CA LEU A 70 -6.95 6.17 4.79
C LEU A 70 -7.70 4.91 5.23
N LEU A 71 -7.05 3.74 5.13
CA LEU A 71 -7.63 2.46 5.57
C LEU A 71 -7.86 2.42 7.09
N GLU A 72 -6.94 2.95 7.89
CA GLU A 72 -7.10 3.03 9.35
C GLU A 72 -8.30 3.92 9.72
N ARG A 73 -8.45 5.08 9.07
CA ARG A 73 -9.61 5.95 9.25
C ARG A 73 -10.91 5.31 8.78
N ALA A 74 -10.89 4.61 7.65
CA ALA A 74 -12.05 3.90 7.14
C ALA A 74 -12.49 2.79 8.10
N LYS A 75 -11.54 2.04 8.67
CA LYS A 75 -11.80 1.06 9.73
C LYS A 75 -12.42 1.71 10.97
N SER A 76 -11.87 2.82 11.46
CA SER A 76 -12.43 3.53 12.63
C SER A 76 -13.86 4.05 12.39
N ARG A 77 -14.20 4.37 11.15
CA ARG A 77 -15.55 4.82 10.76
C ARG A 77 -16.45 3.71 10.24
N ASN A 78 -15.97 2.46 10.23
CA ASN A 78 -16.63 1.30 9.64
C ASN A 78 -17.14 1.57 8.21
N CYS A 79 -16.32 2.26 7.40
CA CYS A 79 -16.63 2.58 6.02
C CYS A 79 -15.89 1.65 5.07
N GLU A 80 -16.57 1.30 3.99
CA GLU A 80 -15.95 0.65 2.83
C GLU A 80 -15.10 1.67 2.04
N VAL A 81 -14.02 1.18 1.41
CA VAL A 81 -13.17 2.01 0.55
C VAL A 81 -13.29 1.47 -0.86
N MET A 82 -13.69 2.34 -1.79
CA MET A 82 -13.85 2.02 -3.21
C MET A 82 -12.91 2.89 -4.05
N TRP A 83 -12.38 2.33 -5.13
CA TRP A 83 -11.59 3.07 -6.12
C TRP A 83 -11.94 2.66 -7.55
N ARG A 84 -11.77 3.60 -8.48
CA ARG A 84 -12.10 3.46 -9.91
C ARG A 84 -10.94 3.89 -10.79
#